data_AF-A0A3A1YKV8-F1
#
_entry.id   AF-A0A3A1YKV8-F1
#
_cell.length_a   1.000
_cell.length_b   1.000
_cell.length_c   1.000
_cell.angle_alpha   90.00
_cell.angle_beta   90.00
_cell.angle_gamma   90.00
#
_symmetry.space_group_name_H-M   'P 1'
#
loop_
_entity.id
_entity.type
_entity.pdbx_description
1 polymer ?
#
loop_
_entity_poly.entity_id
_entity_poly.type
_entity_poly.pdbx_seq_one_letter_code
_entity_poly.pdbx_strand_id
1 'polypeptide(L)'
;MKNILEKIESKFENQKPYAFVIEATKVNLELPSFLRKLCKSAYIAHLQGNIEFCEEILSLIIDIPFTGNYDIWTWVESSIGLKMFISLENNQRDVYDRLKKIIYDQFEYTGLPESTRRINLKVFKRRMTGSSLQTIREKINKYNHEKDFQFEFMYLIGYYSDLILIYAINEGNIEEYIKNELDFTKKRILEIINHYKSNP
;
A
#
# COMPACT_ATOMS: atom_id res chain seq x y z
N MET A 1 -12.09 -16.18 -0.71
CA MET A 1 -10.62 -16.33 -0.85
C MET A 1 -10.20 -17.00 -2.15
N LYS A 2 -10.64 -18.22 -2.49
CA LYS A 2 -10.24 -18.87 -3.76
C LYS A 2 -10.63 -18.06 -5.01
N ASN A 3 -11.86 -17.54 -5.05
CA ASN A 3 -12.37 -16.70 -6.14
C ASN A 3 -11.58 -15.38 -6.31
N ILE A 4 -11.20 -14.69 -5.21
CA ILE A 4 -10.41 -13.44 -5.34
C ILE A 4 -9.03 -13.69 -5.92
N LEU A 5 -8.41 -14.84 -5.58
CA LEU A 5 -7.10 -15.20 -6.11
C LEU A 5 -7.19 -15.45 -7.61
N GLU A 6 -8.16 -16.24 -8.06
CA GLU A 6 -8.42 -16.48 -9.48
C GLU A 6 -8.68 -15.16 -10.25
N LYS A 7 -9.42 -14.22 -9.63
CA LYS A 7 -9.62 -12.86 -10.19
C LYS A 7 -8.31 -12.08 -10.30
N ILE A 8 -7.46 -12.09 -9.26
CA ILE A 8 -6.13 -11.43 -9.27
C ILE A 8 -5.22 -12.07 -10.33
N GLU A 9 -5.20 -13.39 -10.41
CA GLU A 9 -4.41 -14.17 -11.37
C GLU A 9 -4.80 -13.82 -12.81
N SER A 10 -6.10 -13.81 -13.11
CA SER A 10 -6.61 -13.45 -14.44
C SER A 10 -6.36 -12.00 -14.82
N LYS A 11 -6.41 -11.07 -13.86
CA LYS A 11 -6.25 -9.62 -14.12
C LYS A 11 -4.80 -9.16 -14.13
N PHE A 12 -3.91 -9.78 -13.36
CA PHE A 12 -2.59 -9.22 -13.08
C PHE A 12 -1.42 -10.18 -13.30
N GLU A 13 -1.48 -11.43 -12.84
CA GLU A 13 -0.27 -12.27 -12.72
C GLU A 13 0.43 -12.59 -14.05
N ASN A 14 -0.28 -12.49 -15.18
CA ASN A 14 0.29 -12.74 -16.51
C ASN A 14 0.47 -11.46 -17.34
N GLN A 15 0.28 -10.29 -16.74
CA GLN A 15 0.31 -9.00 -17.43
C GLN A 15 1.42 -8.12 -16.87
N LYS A 16 2.32 -7.66 -17.74
CA LYS A 16 3.28 -6.61 -17.36
C LYS A 16 2.55 -5.27 -17.19
N PRO A 17 2.96 -4.41 -16.24
CA PRO A 17 4.06 -4.60 -15.30
C PRO A 17 3.67 -5.36 -14.01
N TYR A 18 2.41 -5.78 -13.87
CA TYR A 18 1.87 -6.27 -12.59
C TYR A 18 2.52 -7.56 -12.12
N ALA A 19 2.86 -8.47 -13.03
CA ALA A 19 3.54 -9.74 -12.72
C ALA A 19 4.84 -9.58 -11.92
N PHE A 20 5.51 -8.43 -12.03
CA PHE A 20 6.74 -8.13 -11.28
C PHE A 20 6.49 -7.70 -9.83
N VAL A 21 5.30 -7.18 -9.56
CA VAL A 21 4.92 -6.62 -8.24
C VAL A 21 4.05 -7.60 -7.47
N ILE A 22 3.06 -8.15 -8.17
CA ILE A 22 2.21 -9.25 -7.75
C ILE A 22 3.00 -10.50 -8.13
N GLU A 23 4.01 -10.81 -7.31
CA GLU A 23 4.92 -11.95 -7.47
C GLU A 23 4.10 -13.19 -7.87
N ALA A 24 4.26 -13.65 -9.12
CA ALA A 24 3.61 -14.88 -9.58
C ALA A 24 4.10 -16.03 -8.71
N THR A 25 3.22 -16.58 -7.86
CA THR A 25 3.65 -17.58 -6.89
C THR A 25 2.66 -18.70 -6.73
N LYS A 26 3.25 -19.90 -6.77
CA LYS A 26 2.68 -21.24 -6.70
C LYS A 26 1.58 -21.36 -5.65
N VAL A 27 0.64 -22.27 -5.90
CA VAL A 27 -0.37 -22.75 -4.95
C VAL A 27 0.32 -23.01 -3.60
N ASN A 28 -0.07 -22.28 -2.54
CA ASN A 28 0.47 -22.27 -1.15
C ASN A 28 1.46 -21.15 -0.78
N LEU A 29 1.00 -19.90 -0.78
CA LEU A 29 1.73 -18.79 -0.15
C LEU A 29 1.61 -18.80 1.38
N GLU A 30 2.71 -18.51 2.08
CA GLU A 30 2.68 -18.15 3.50
C GLU A 30 1.87 -16.86 3.70
N LEU A 31 1.24 -16.72 4.88
CA LEU A 31 0.32 -15.61 5.17
C LEU A 31 0.90 -14.21 4.87
N PRO A 32 2.15 -13.85 5.25
CA PRO A 32 2.71 -12.54 4.93
C PRO A 32 2.83 -12.29 3.42
N SER A 33 3.23 -13.30 2.65
CA SER A 33 3.34 -13.22 1.19
C SER A 33 1.96 -13.12 0.53
N PHE A 34 0.98 -13.85 1.05
CA PHE A 34 -0.42 -13.74 0.62
C PHE A 34 -0.98 -12.33 0.85
N LEU A 35 -0.78 -11.75 2.03
CA LEU A 35 -1.24 -10.39 2.34
C LEU A 35 -0.52 -9.33 1.52
N ARG A 36 0.79 -9.48 1.28
CA ARG A 36 1.55 -8.64 0.34
C ARG A 36 0.92 -8.63 -1.05
N LYS A 37 0.57 -9.80 -1.58
CA LYS A 37 -0.07 -9.96 -2.89
C LYS A 37 -1.40 -9.22 -2.94
N LEU A 38 -2.27 -9.43 -1.94
CA LEU A 38 -3.56 -8.76 -1.86
C LEU A 38 -3.39 -7.23 -1.75
N CYS A 39 -2.55 -6.76 -0.82
CA CYS A 39 -2.29 -5.34 -0.60
C CYS A 39 -1.84 -4.63 -1.89
N LYS A 40 -0.80 -5.15 -2.57
CA LYS A 40 -0.32 -4.59 -3.83
C LYS A 40 -1.40 -4.61 -4.93
N SER A 41 -2.20 -5.67 -4.99
CA SER A 41 -3.32 -5.79 -5.94
C SER A 41 -4.41 -4.74 -5.69
N ALA A 42 -4.72 -4.43 -4.44
CA ALA A 42 -5.68 -3.38 -4.09
C ALA A 42 -5.20 -2.00 -4.55
N TYR A 43 -3.92 -1.67 -4.31
CA TYR A 43 -3.33 -0.42 -4.81
C TYR A 43 -3.38 -0.30 -6.33
N ILE A 44 -3.05 -1.38 -7.05
CA ILE A 44 -3.12 -1.41 -8.52
C ILE A 44 -4.57 -1.23 -8.99
N ALA A 45 -5.53 -1.94 -8.38
CA ALA A 45 -6.95 -1.83 -8.72
C ALA A 45 -7.46 -0.40 -8.51
N HIS A 46 -7.11 0.23 -7.38
CA HIS A 46 -7.44 1.63 -7.09
C HIS A 46 -6.85 2.59 -8.13
N LEU A 47 -5.56 2.45 -8.45
CA LEU A 47 -4.88 3.30 -9.45
C LEU A 47 -5.51 3.20 -10.85
N GLN A 48 -6.04 2.03 -11.19
CA GLN A 48 -6.75 1.78 -12.45
C GLN A 48 -8.23 2.20 -12.43
N GLY A 49 -8.73 2.75 -11.31
CA GLY A 49 -10.12 3.13 -11.15
C GLY A 49 -11.10 1.96 -10.96
N ASN A 50 -10.60 0.74 -10.73
CA ASN A 50 -11.43 -0.43 -10.46
C ASN A 50 -11.76 -0.51 -8.95
N ILE A 51 -12.62 0.41 -8.50
CA ILE A 51 -12.93 0.60 -7.08
C ILE A 51 -13.64 -0.61 -6.47
N GLU A 52 -14.59 -1.23 -7.18
CA GLU A 52 -15.30 -2.42 -6.69
C GLU A 52 -14.33 -3.57 -6.37
N PHE A 53 -13.38 -3.85 -7.27
CA PHE A 53 -12.39 -4.90 -7.05
C PHE A 53 -11.38 -4.52 -5.96
N CYS A 54 -11.00 -3.25 -5.86
CA CYS A 54 -10.19 -2.75 -4.75
C CYS A 54 -10.87 -3.05 -3.40
N GLU A 55 -12.15 -2.69 -3.27
CA GLU A 55 -12.94 -2.91 -2.05
C GLU A 55 -13.11 -4.40 -1.72
N GLU A 56 -13.35 -5.25 -2.73
CA GLU A 56 -13.43 -6.70 -2.55
C GLU A 56 -12.12 -7.25 -1.94
N ILE A 57 -10.97 -6.79 -2.42
CA ILE A 57 -9.65 -7.19 -1.89
C ILE A 57 -9.46 -6.65 -0.46
N LEU A 58 -9.74 -5.36 -0.23
CA LEU A 58 -9.54 -4.71 1.07
C LEU A 58 -10.36 -5.37 2.18
N SER A 59 -11.60 -5.78 1.90
CA SER A 59 -12.46 -6.47 2.87
C SER A 59 -11.88 -7.78 3.44
N LEU A 60 -10.87 -8.36 2.78
CA LEU A 60 -10.21 -9.59 3.23
C LEU A 60 -9.02 -9.32 4.16
N ILE A 61 -8.56 -8.07 4.23
CA ILE A 61 -7.32 -7.69 4.91
C ILE A 61 -7.58 -6.83 6.15
N ILE A 62 -8.47 -5.84 6.04
CA ILE A 62 -8.59 -4.75 7.02
C ILE A 62 -9.06 -5.20 8.42
N ASP A 63 -9.73 -6.35 8.51
CA ASP A 63 -10.23 -6.90 9.77
C ASP A 63 -9.22 -7.81 10.49
N ILE A 64 -8.03 -8.01 9.92
CA ILE A 64 -6.97 -8.82 10.55
C ILE A 64 -6.40 -8.05 11.75
N PRO A 65 -6.53 -8.56 12.98
CA PRO A 65 -6.07 -7.84 14.17
C PRO A 65 -4.54 -7.86 14.29
N PHE A 66 -3.99 -6.84 14.94
CA PHE A 66 -2.59 -6.85 15.32
C PHE A 66 -2.33 -7.86 16.44
N THR A 67 -1.37 -8.76 16.24
CA THR A 67 -1.00 -9.82 17.19
C THR A 67 0.46 -9.73 17.66
N GLY A 68 1.12 -8.60 17.41
CA GLY A 68 2.56 -8.42 17.68
C GLY A 68 3.48 -8.76 16.51
N ASN A 69 2.94 -9.27 15.39
CA ASN A 69 3.72 -9.64 14.21
C ASN A 69 3.72 -8.49 13.16
N TYR A 70 4.84 -7.80 13.04
CA TYR A 70 5.01 -6.70 12.09
C TYR A 70 5.16 -7.13 10.62
N ASP A 71 5.57 -8.37 10.35
CA ASP A 71 5.67 -8.91 8.99
C ASP A 71 4.28 -9.09 8.35
N ILE A 72 3.27 -9.38 9.18
CA ILE A 72 1.86 -9.40 8.80
C ILE A 72 1.30 -7.98 8.80
N TRP A 73 1.51 -7.25 9.91
CA TRP A 73 0.87 -5.96 10.14
C TRP A 73 1.23 -4.90 9.09
N THR A 74 2.44 -4.94 8.54
CA THR A 74 2.87 -4.01 7.48
C THR A 74 1.89 -3.97 6.30
N TRP A 75 1.37 -5.15 5.88
CA TRP A 75 0.44 -5.25 4.75
C TRP A 75 -0.99 -4.86 5.15
N VAL A 76 -1.37 -5.15 6.39
CA VAL A 76 -2.66 -4.77 6.95
C VAL A 76 -2.76 -3.26 7.12
N GLU A 77 -1.77 -2.63 7.74
CA GLU A 77 -1.69 -1.18 7.95
C GLU A 77 -1.71 -0.40 6.63
N SER A 78 -0.94 -0.87 5.63
CA SER A 78 -0.97 -0.29 4.28
C SER A 78 -2.35 -0.37 3.64
N SER A 79 -3.02 -1.53 3.74
CA SER A 79 -4.38 -1.72 3.22
C SER A 79 -5.42 -0.86 3.94
N ILE A 80 -5.29 -0.72 5.27
CA ILE A 80 -6.11 0.20 6.07
C ILE A 80 -5.87 1.65 5.61
N GLY A 81 -4.61 2.04 5.39
CA GLY A 81 -4.24 3.37 4.86
C GLY A 81 -4.92 3.68 3.52
N LEU A 82 -4.94 2.73 2.59
CA LEU A 82 -5.67 2.88 1.33
C LEU A 82 -7.18 3.03 1.54
N LYS A 83 -7.78 2.23 2.42
CA LYS A 83 -9.22 2.34 2.73
C LYS A 83 -9.54 3.68 3.39
N MET A 84 -8.69 4.17 4.29
CA MET A 84 -8.83 5.49 4.92
C MET A 84 -8.78 6.60 3.87
N PHE A 85 -7.83 6.55 2.94
CA PHE A 85 -7.73 7.50 1.84
C PHE A 85 -9.02 7.54 1.00
N ILE A 86 -9.52 6.38 0.56
CA ILE A 86 -10.78 6.26 -0.20
C ILE A 86 -11.96 6.82 0.62
N SER A 87 -11.98 6.56 1.93
CA SER A 87 -13.05 7.03 2.81
C SER A 87 -13.05 8.55 2.96
N LEU A 88 -11.86 9.18 3.02
CA LEU A 88 -11.73 10.64 3.01
C LEU A 88 -12.22 11.25 1.69
N GLU A 89 -11.79 10.70 0.56
CA GLU A 89 -12.23 11.18 -0.78
C GLU A 89 -13.76 11.07 -0.95
N ASN A 90 -14.38 10.07 -0.32
CA ASN A 90 -15.82 9.84 -0.37
C ASN A 90 -16.60 10.46 0.79
N ASN A 91 -15.97 11.28 1.65
CA ASN A 91 -16.59 11.90 2.84
C ASN A 91 -17.23 10.89 3.84
N GLN A 92 -16.70 9.67 3.91
CA GLN A 92 -17.13 8.60 4.83
C GLN A 92 -16.39 8.69 6.18
N ARG A 93 -16.73 9.70 6.98
CA ARG A 93 -15.98 10.05 8.20
C ARG A 93 -16.01 8.95 9.28
N ASP A 94 -17.14 8.29 9.45
CA ASP A 94 -17.34 7.19 10.39
C ASP A 94 -16.46 5.98 10.07
N VAL A 95 -16.30 5.67 8.79
CA VAL A 95 -15.39 4.62 8.29
C VAL A 95 -13.94 5.00 8.56
N TYR A 96 -13.57 6.23 8.22
CA TYR A 96 -12.24 6.77 8.46
C TYR A 96 -11.84 6.69 9.94
N ASP A 97 -12.67 7.21 10.85
CA ASP A 97 -12.35 7.30 12.27
C ASP A 97 -12.19 5.90 12.90
N ARG A 98 -13.02 4.93 12.50
CA ARG A 98 -12.90 3.53 12.92
C ARG A 98 -11.57 2.92 12.48
N LEU A 99 -11.18 3.11 11.22
CA LEU A 99 -9.94 2.58 10.67
C LEU A 99 -8.70 3.23 11.29
N LYS A 100 -8.74 4.54 11.51
CA LYS A 100 -7.69 5.27 12.23
C LYS A 100 -7.50 4.70 13.64
N LYS A 101 -8.60 4.42 14.35
CA LYS A 101 -8.55 3.78 15.67
C LYS A 101 -7.84 2.43 15.62
N ILE A 102 -8.14 1.58 14.64
CA ILE A 102 -7.48 0.27 14.46
C ILE A 102 -5.95 0.43 14.32
N ILE A 103 -5.47 1.43 13.56
CA ILE A 103 -4.04 1.72 13.44
C ILE A 103 -3.43 2.07 14.81
N TYR A 104 -4.10 2.90 15.60
CA TYR A 104 -3.57 3.33 16.91
C TYR A 104 -3.65 2.23 17.97
N ASP A 105 -4.67 1.37 17.94
CA ASP A 105 -4.83 0.26 18.89
C ASP A 105 -3.62 -0.70 18.88
N GLN A 106 -2.88 -0.80 17.77
CA GLN A 106 -1.63 -1.59 17.70
C GLN A 106 -0.62 -1.17 18.78
N PHE A 107 -0.57 0.13 19.12
CA PHE A 107 0.39 0.67 20.09
C PHE A 107 -0.07 0.48 21.53
N GLU A 108 -1.31 0.04 21.75
CA GLU A 108 -1.85 -0.33 23.05
C GLU A 108 -1.91 -1.85 23.25
N TYR A 109 -1.42 -2.64 22.29
CA TYR A 109 -1.41 -4.09 22.34
C TYR A 109 -0.58 -4.64 23.50
N THR A 110 -1.25 -5.18 24.52
CA THR A 110 -0.65 -5.62 25.79
C THR A 110 0.28 -6.83 25.65
N GLY A 111 0.25 -7.54 24.51
CA GLY A 111 1.18 -8.62 24.19
C GLY A 111 2.61 -8.17 23.88
N LEU A 112 2.88 -6.86 23.79
CA LEU A 112 4.23 -6.29 23.67
C LEU A 112 4.63 -5.48 24.91
N PRO A 113 5.92 -5.43 25.29
CA PRO A 113 6.41 -4.57 26.36
C PRO A 113 6.09 -3.09 26.11
N GLU A 114 5.80 -2.34 27.17
CA GLU A 114 5.46 -0.91 27.05
C GLU A 114 6.59 -0.09 26.39
N SER A 115 7.85 -0.40 26.70
CA SER A 115 9.00 0.22 26.06
C SER A 115 9.00 0.03 24.55
N THR A 116 8.72 -1.19 24.08
CA THR A 116 8.58 -1.53 22.66
C THR A 116 7.44 -0.75 22.02
N ARG A 117 6.26 -0.69 22.67
CA ARG A 117 5.10 0.07 22.16
C ARG A 117 5.41 1.56 22.00
N ARG A 118 6.08 2.17 23.00
CA ARG A 118 6.52 3.57 22.94
C ARG A 118 7.52 3.82 21.81
N ILE A 119 8.46 2.90 21.57
CA ILE A 119 9.41 2.99 20.45
C ILE A 119 8.65 2.91 19.13
N ASN A 120 7.76 1.94 18.96
CA ASN A 120 7.00 1.74 17.73
C ASN A 120 6.13 2.96 17.41
N LEU A 121 5.48 3.56 18.42
CA LEU A 121 4.72 4.80 18.24
C LEU A 121 5.61 5.96 17.79
N LYS A 122 6.82 6.10 18.35
CA LYS A 122 7.78 7.14 17.91
C LYS A 122 8.22 6.93 16.46
N VAL A 123 8.54 5.69 16.09
CA VAL A 123 8.93 5.32 14.72
C VAL A 123 7.79 5.61 13.75
N PHE A 124 6.56 5.22 14.10
CA PHE A 124 5.36 5.50 13.32
C PHE A 124 5.17 7.01 13.12
N LYS A 125 5.15 7.80 14.21
CA LYS A 125 5.01 9.26 14.12
C LYS A 125 6.06 9.90 13.22
N ARG A 126 7.32 9.45 13.31
CA ARG A 126 8.40 9.93 12.44
C ARG A 126 8.18 9.56 10.97
N ARG A 127 7.73 8.33 10.68
CA ARG A 127 7.36 7.93 9.31
C ARG A 127 6.24 8.82 8.76
N MET A 128 5.27 9.22 9.58
CA MET A 128 4.16 10.09 9.19
C MET A 128 4.59 11.54 8.84
N THR A 129 5.84 11.92 9.12
CA THR A 129 6.42 13.19 8.65
C THR A 129 7.16 13.05 7.32
N GLY A 130 7.11 11.88 6.67
CA GLY A 130 7.80 11.63 5.41
C GLY A 130 9.28 11.30 5.53
N SER A 131 9.80 11.00 6.73
CA SER A 131 11.25 10.83 6.96
C SER A 131 11.93 9.73 6.12
N SER A 132 11.16 8.74 5.64
CA SER A 132 11.66 7.63 4.83
C SER A 132 11.55 7.85 3.31
N LEU A 133 10.88 8.93 2.87
CA LEU A 133 10.54 9.12 1.46
C LEU A 133 11.77 9.32 0.58
N GLN A 134 12.75 10.10 1.06
CA GLN A 134 13.97 10.42 0.30
C GLN A 134 14.75 9.18 -0.15
N THR A 135 14.94 8.22 0.76
CA THR A 135 15.67 6.98 0.44
C THR A 135 14.96 6.12 -0.60
N ILE A 136 13.62 6.10 -0.59
CA ILE A 136 12.85 5.36 -1.60
C ILE A 136 12.91 6.11 -2.94
N ARG A 137 12.85 7.45 -2.92
CA ARG A 137 12.94 8.29 -4.12
C ARG A 137 14.27 8.12 -4.85
N GLU A 138 15.38 7.99 -4.12
CA GLU A 138 16.70 7.72 -4.70
C GLU A 138 16.72 6.39 -5.46
N LYS A 139 16.06 5.34 -4.95
CA LYS A 139 15.92 4.06 -5.65
C LYS A 139 15.07 4.20 -6.91
N ILE A 140 13.94 4.91 -6.84
CA ILE A 140 13.09 5.18 -8.02
C ILE A 140 13.90 5.89 -9.10
N ASN A 141 14.62 6.96 -8.75
CA ASN A 141 15.43 7.72 -9.70
C ASN A 141 16.50 6.84 -10.35
N LYS A 142 17.18 5.99 -9.56
CA LYS A 142 18.18 5.04 -10.09
C LYS A 142 17.58 4.14 -11.19
N TYR A 143 16.48 3.45 -10.91
CA TYR A 143 15.88 2.50 -11.86
C TYR A 143 15.24 3.20 -13.06
N ASN A 144 14.73 4.43 -12.88
CA ASN A 144 14.28 5.26 -13.98
C ASN A 144 15.43 5.57 -14.95
N HIS A 145 16.60 5.98 -14.43
CA HIS A 145 17.80 6.24 -15.26
C HIS A 145 18.30 4.99 -15.99
N GLU A 146 18.25 3.83 -15.33
CA GLU A 146 18.61 2.53 -15.92
C GLU A 146 17.56 2.02 -16.94
N LYS A 147 16.44 2.74 -17.10
CA LYS A 147 15.26 2.34 -17.90
C LYS A 147 14.70 0.97 -17.49
N ASP A 148 14.86 0.64 -16.22
CA ASP A 148 14.33 -0.59 -15.63
C ASP A 148 12.93 -0.35 -15.09
N PHE A 149 11.94 -0.39 -15.99
CA PHE A 149 10.54 -0.14 -15.63
C PHE A 149 9.96 -1.18 -14.67
N GLN A 150 10.56 -2.37 -14.55
CA GLN A 150 10.08 -3.40 -13.64
C GLN A 150 10.41 -3.03 -12.20
N PHE A 151 11.69 -2.74 -11.94
CA PHE A 151 12.12 -2.31 -10.61
C PHE A 151 11.57 -0.92 -10.27
N GLU A 152 11.53 0.01 -11.23
CA GLU A 152 10.91 1.32 -11.02
C GLU A 152 9.45 1.17 -10.58
N PHE A 153 8.65 0.37 -11.28
CA PHE A 153 7.25 0.13 -10.93
C PHE A 153 7.09 -0.50 -9.54
N MET A 154 7.94 -1.46 -9.17
CA MET A 154 7.94 -2.05 -7.83
C MET A 154 8.17 -1.02 -6.72
N TYR A 155 9.17 -0.15 -6.87
CA TYR A 155 9.45 0.88 -5.89
C TYR A 155 8.36 1.96 -5.86
N LEU A 156 7.80 2.33 -7.03
CA LEU A 156 6.70 3.29 -7.11
C LEU A 156 5.45 2.81 -6.37
N ILE A 157 5.09 1.52 -6.44
CA ILE A 157 3.92 1.00 -5.71
C ILE A 157 4.13 1.09 -4.19
N GLY A 158 5.31 0.72 -3.69
CA GLY A 158 5.64 0.87 -2.27
C GLY A 158 5.66 2.34 -1.83
N TYR A 159 6.25 3.21 -2.66
CA TYR A 159 6.32 4.64 -2.40
C TYR A 159 4.93 5.29 -2.36
N TYR A 160 4.07 4.95 -3.32
CA TYR A 160 2.69 5.41 -3.36
C TYR A 160 1.91 4.97 -2.12
N SER A 161 2.11 3.73 -1.66
CA SER A 161 1.52 3.25 -0.41
C SER A 161 1.93 4.11 0.79
N ASP A 162 3.22 4.44 0.94
CA ASP A 162 3.70 5.28 2.02
C ASP A 162 3.12 6.71 1.95
N LEU A 163 3.08 7.31 0.75
CA LEU A 163 2.47 8.63 0.55
C LEU A 163 0.98 8.64 0.91
N ILE A 164 0.24 7.60 0.52
CA ILE A 164 -1.18 7.43 0.84
C ILE A 164 -1.40 7.30 2.35
N LEU A 165 -0.58 6.51 3.04
CA LEU A 165 -0.69 6.38 4.50
C LEU A 165 -0.38 7.70 5.21
N ILE A 166 0.66 8.42 4.79
CA ILE A 166 1.01 9.75 5.32
C ILE A 166 -0.16 10.72 5.11
N TYR A 167 -0.72 10.77 3.89
CA TYR A 167 -1.89 11.60 3.59
C TYR A 167 -3.06 11.25 4.52
N ALA A 168 -3.42 9.96 4.60
CA ALA A 168 -4.60 9.50 5.32
C ALA A 168 -4.48 9.74 6.84
N ILE A 169 -3.32 9.49 7.44
CA ILE A 169 -3.11 9.72 8.88
C ILE A 169 -3.20 11.21 9.24
N ASN A 170 -2.67 12.06 8.36
CA ASN A 170 -2.69 13.51 8.53
C ASN A 170 -3.97 14.17 7.97
N GLU A 171 -4.97 13.40 7.52
CA GLU A 171 -6.25 13.92 7.01
C GLU A 171 -6.06 14.93 5.85
N GLY A 172 -5.06 14.68 4.99
CA GLY A 172 -4.69 15.58 3.89
C GLY A 172 -3.96 16.86 4.32
N ASN A 173 -3.78 17.11 5.62
CA ASN A 173 -2.95 18.19 6.14
C ASN A 173 -1.46 17.82 6.08
N ILE A 174 -0.95 17.75 4.85
CA ILE A 174 0.42 17.39 4.53
C ILE A 174 1.15 18.53 3.82
N GLU A 175 2.48 18.53 3.89
CA GLU A 175 3.31 19.49 3.20
C GLU A 175 3.13 19.41 1.67
N GLU A 176 3.26 20.55 1.00
CA GLU A 176 3.01 20.67 -0.44
C GLU A 176 3.90 19.72 -1.27
N TYR A 177 5.14 19.49 -0.83
CA TYR A 177 6.03 18.55 -1.50
C TYR A 177 5.46 17.12 -1.50
N ILE A 178 4.80 16.69 -0.43
CA ILE A 178 4.21 15.34 -0.32
C ILE A 178 3.01 15.20 -1.28
N LYS A 179 2.21 16.27 -1.43
CA LYS A 179 1.11 16.29 -2.42
C LYS A 179 1.64 16.15 -3.84
N ASN A 180 2.66 16.95 -4.19
CA ASN A 180 3.32 16.88 -5.48
C ASN A 180 3.93 15.49 -5.75
N GLU A 181 4.52 14.87 -4.72
CA GLU A 181 5.04 13.51 -4.81
C GLU A 181 3.93 12.48 -5.06
N LEU A 182 2.76 12.64 -4.44
CA LEU A 182 1.60 11.75 -4.64
C LEU A 182 1.09 11.82 -6.08
N ASP A 183 0.94 13.02 -6.63
CA ASP A 183 0.52 13.24 -8.01
C ASP A 183 1.55 12.74 -9.02
N PHE A 184 2.83 13.08 -8.81
CA PHE A 184 3.93 12.58 -9.63
C PHE A 184 3.97 11.06 -9.66
N THR A 185 3.91 10.42 -8.49
CA THR A 185 4.00 8.97 -8.35
C THR A 185 2.82 8.29 -9.04
N LYS A 186 1.59 8.79 -8.84
CA LYS A 186 0.39 8.29 -9.52
C LYS A 186 0.53 8.38 -11.05
N LYS A 187 0.95 9.55 -11.56
CA LYS A 187 1.16 9.77 -13.00
C LYS A 187 2.20 8.80 -13.55
N ARG A 188 3.35 8.67 -12.88
CA ARG A 188 4.45 7.81 -13.34
C ARG A 188 4.07 6.34 -13.37
N ILE A 189 3.33 5.86 -12.37
CA ILE A 189 2.78 4.50 -12.36
C ILE A 189 1.88 4.27 -13.59
N LEU A 190 0.97 5.19 -13.87
CA LEU A 190 0.06 5.09 -15.01
C LEU A 190 0.80 5.13 -16.35
N GLU A 191 1.86 5.93 -16.47
CA GLU A 191 2.74 5.93 -17.65
C GLU A 191 3.37 4.56 -17.89
N ILE A 192 3.93 3.92 -16.87
CA ILE A 192 4.54 2.59 -16.99
C ILE A 192 3.47 1.54 -17.36
N ILE A 193 2.30 1.58 -16.71
CA ILE A 193 1.17 0.71 -17.05
C ILE A 193 0.80 0.84 -18.53
N ASN A 194 0.67 2.08 -19.03
CA ASN A 194 0.31 2.33 -20.42
C ASN A 194 1.43 1.92 -21.40
N HIS A 195 2.70 2.08 -21.01
CA HIS A 195 3.83 1.62 -21.81
C HIS A 195 3.74 0.12 -22.11
N TYR A 196 3.47 -0.72 -21.10
CA TYR A 196 3.32 -2.16 -21.27
C TYR A 196 2.02 -2.56 -21.98
N LYS A 197 0.93 -1.79 -21.87
CA LYS A 197 -0.27 -2.01 -22.69
C LYS A 197 -0.01 -1.80 -24.18
N SER A 198 0.81 -0.81 -24.52
CA SER A 198 1.17 -0.50 -25.91
C SER A 198 2.30 -1.37 -26.46
N ASN A 199 3.06 -2.05 -25.58
CA ASN A 199 4.19 -2.93 -25.91
C ASN A 199 4.09 -4.25 -25.11
N PRO A 200 3.12 -5.13 -25.43
CA PRO A 200 2.83 -6.34 -24.66
C PRO A 200 3.98 -7.36 -24.63
#